data_AF-A0A5N6NYU5-F1
#
_entry.id   AF-A0A5N6NYU5-F1
#
_cell.length_a   1.000
_cell.length_b   1.000
_cell.length_c   1.000
_cell.angle_alpha   90.00
_cell.angle_beta   90.00
_cell.angle_gamma   90.00
#
_symmetry.space_group_name_H-M   'P 1'
#
loop_
_entity.id
_entity.type
_entity.pdbx_description
1 polymer ?
#
loop_
_entity_poly.entity_id
_entity_poly.type
_entity_poly.pdbx_seq_one_letter_code
_entity_poly.pdbx_strand_id
1 'polypeptide(L)'
;MVEHGEMIEDDVVVDIKLTNDEIIQWQLMQYRSMECLVRKKKSLRARYTYGIIFSLVNLVAWFLRDYGQRVSLHFNIIKVCGHEGHECFQTVGVLRMSLGCFIFFFVMFLTTCGTTKLFSIRSTWHSGWWTSKFAILVITLVFSFFIPSDYIHIYGKIFLILQLVSVIEFIAWWNAYWMPSDRKRQSSCCGLFMSTLFYMASLCGIIVMYALYAPKPSCTLNIFFITWTAILLLVMMAISLHSKVNKGLLSSGIMASYVVFLCWSALRSEPANEKCSPQKHENKHVDWITVLGFLIGVSAIVIATFSTGIDSQTFQLKKQEVQMEDDIPYSYGFFHLIFSLGAMYFAMLFISWNLDSSTRKWSIDVGWASTWVKIVNEWFAATIYLWKLISPIVRQPKIMNHEEPMQEEHQQDSD
;
A
#
# COMPACT_ATOMS: atom_id res chain seq x y z
N MET A 1 48.72 31.89 2.38
CA MET A 1 47.92 33.01 1.83
C MET A 1 46.63 32.99 2.61
N VAL A 2 46.50 33.91 3.57
CA VAL A 2 45.38 33.99 4.51
C VAL A 2 44.30 34.83 3.85
N GLU A 3 43.07 34.35 3.78
CA GLU A 3 41.92 35.10 3.26
C GLU A 3 41.05 35.54 4.45
N HIS A 4 40.75 36.84 4.54
CA HIS A 4 39.95 37.44 5.61
C HIS A 4 38.48 37.51 5.17
N GLY A 5 37.57 36.99 5.99
CA GLY A 5 36.11 37.17 5.83
C GLY A 5 35.54 37.97 7.00
N GLU A 6 34.85 39.07 6.70
CA GLU A 6 34.17 39.93 7.68
C GLU A 6 32.67 39.56 7.78
N MET A 7 32.17 39.33 9.00
CA MET A 7 30.74 39.43 9.33
C MET A 7 30.59 40.40 10.52
N ILE A 8 29.69 41.37 10.39
CA ILE A 8 29.44 42.41 11.38
C ILE A 8 28.20 42.02 12.19
N GLU A 9 28.40 41.73 13.47
CA GLU A 9 27.35 41.77 14.50
C GLU A 9 27.98 42.33 15.79
N ASP A 10 27.40 43.42 16.32
CA ASP A 10 27.76 44.10 17.57
C ASP A 10 29.22 44.54 17.77
N ASP A 11 29.72 45.43 16.89
CA ASP A 11 30.88 46.35 17.06
C ASP A 11 32.19 45.78 17.68
N VAL A 12 32.30 44.45 17.75
CA VAL A 12 33.51 43.70 18.09
C VAL A 12 33.89 42.94 16.83
N VAL A 13 34.88 43.47 16.10
CA VAL A 13 35.51 42.74 14.99
C VAL A 13 36.26 41.54 15.59
N VAL A 14 35.58 40.41 15.68
CA VAL A 14 36.23 39.12 15.94
C VAL A 14 36.91 38.71 14.64
N ASP A 15 38.20 39.05 14.51
CA ASP A 15 39.05 38.53 13.43
C ASP A 15 39.25 37.03 13.68
N ILE A 16 38.37 36.21 13.10
CA ILE A 16 38.48 34.76 13.17
C ILE A 16 39.64 34.35 12.27
N LYS A 17 40.87 34.37 12.82
CA LYS A 17 42.03 33.76 12.20
C LYS A 17 41.88 32.23 12.20
N LEU A 18 41.25 31.71 11.15
CA LEU A 18 41.24 30.28 10.89
C LEU A 18 42.66 29.81 10.56
N THR A 19 43.16 28.84 11.31
CA THR A 19 44.44 28.17 11.00
C THR A 19 44.34 27.37 9.70
N ASN A 20 45.47 27.15 9.01
CA ASN A 20 45.49 26.36 7.77
C ASN A 20 44.85 24.96 7.95
N ASP A 21 44.98 24.34 9.12
CA ASP A 21 44.36 23.05 9.43
C ASP A 21 42.83 23.14 9.53
N GLU A 22 42.30 24.22 10.09
CA GLU A 22 40.85 24.47 10.16
C GLU A 22 40.27 24.73 8.76
N ILE A 23 41.01 25.43 7.89
CA ILE A 23 40.61 25.65 6.49
C ILE A 23 40.55 24.30 5.73
N ILE A 24 41.55 23.45 5.90
CA ILE A 24 41.58 22.11 5.29
C ILE A 24 40.41 21.25 5.81
N GLN A 25 40.14 21.30 7.11
CA GLN A 25 39.03 20.57 7.71
C GLN A 25 37.67 21.04 7.21
N TRP A 26 37.49 22.36 7.06
CA TRP A 26 36.29 22.95 6.44
C TRP A 26 36.11 22.51 4.99
N GLN A 27 37.18 22.52 4.19
CA GLN A 27 37.15 22.03 2.81
C GLN A 27 36.80 20.55 2.71
N LEU A 28 37.35 19.71 3.60
CA LEU A 28 37.01 18.27 3.70
C LEU A 28 35.56 18.03 4.11
N MET A 29 35.03 18.81 5.05
CA MET A 29 33.61 18.74 5.43
C MET A 29 32.70 19.11 4.26
N GLN A 30 33.02 20.20 3.53
CA GLN A 30 32.26 20.63 2.37
C GLN A 30 32.30 19.60 1.24
N TYR A 31 33.47 19.00 0.99
CA TYR A 31 33.63 17.92 0.02
C TYR A 31 32.79 16.71 0.40
N ARG A 32 32.83 16.28 1.67
CA ARG A 32 32.03 15.15 2.17
C ARG A 32 30.53 15.41 2.07
N SER A 33 30.06 16.62 2.39
CA SER A 33 28.66 17.02 2.23
C SER A 33 28.23 16.98 0.76
N MET A 34 29.05 17.51 -0.15
CA MET A 34 28.81 17.43 -1.59
C MET A 34 28.71 15.98 -2.09
N GLU A 35 29.66 15.11 -1.71
CA GLU A 35 29.62 13.69 -2.06
C GLU A 35 28.35 13.01 -1.51
N CYS A 36 27.96 13.36 -0.28
CA CYS A 36 26.76 12.84 0.34
C CYS A 36 25.50 13.23 -0.45
N LEU A 37 25.38 14.51 -0.82
CA LEU A 37 24.29 15.03 -1.64
C LEU A 37 24.22 14.33 -3.00
N VAL A 38 25.37 14.09 -3.65
CA VAL A 38 25.44 13.37 -4.93
C VAL A 38 24.96 11.92 -4.78
N ARG A 39 25.43 11.20 -3.75
CA ARG A 39 25.02 9.81 -3.48
C ARG A 39 23.54 9.73 -3.10
N LYS A 40 23.04 10.66 -2.30
CA LYS A 40 21.62 10.78 -1.94
C LYS A 40 20.76 11.01 -3.19
N LYS A 41 21.14 11.95 -4.07
CA LYS A 41 20.47 12.15 -5.37
C LYS A 41 20.49 10.89 -6.24
N LYS A 42 21.60 10.15 -6.27
CA LYS A 42 21.70 8.88 -7.01
C LYS A 42 20.73 7.82 -6.46
N SER A 43 20.64 7.69 -5.14
CA SER A 43 19.68 6.80 -4.46
C SER A 43 18.21 7.20 -4.72
N LEU A 44 17.93 8.50 -4.73
CA LEU A 44 16.61 9.05 -5.05
C LEU A 44 16.22 8.87 -6.52
N ARG A 45 17.18 8.84 -7.44
CA ARG A 45 16.93 8.47 -8.84
C ARG A 45 16.68 6.97 -8.99
N ALA A 46 17.42 6.14 -8.26
CA ALA A 46 17.31 4.69 -8.33
C ALA A 46 15.89 4.17 -8.03
N ARG A 47 15.19 4.75 -7.05
CA ARG A 47 13.79 4.37 -6.76
C ARG A 47 12.87 4.52 -7.98
N TYR A 48 12.99 5.61 -8.75
CA TYR A 48 12.18 5.82 -9.96
C TYR A 48 12.53 4.80 -11.03
N THR A 49 13.81 4.45 -11.18
CA THR A 49 14.24 3.39 -12.09
C THR A 49 13.62 2.04 -11.71
N TYR A 50 13.60 1.66 -10.43
CA TYR A 50 12.90 0.44 -9.98
C TYR A 50 11.38 0.52 -10.20
N GLY A 51 10.76 1.69 -9.95
CA GLY A 51 9.36 1.95 -10.27
C GLY A 51 9.02 1.73 -11.74
N ILE A 52 9.87 2.25 -12.64
CA ILE A 52 9.71 2.07 -14.08
C ILE A 52 9.90 0.60 -14.48
N ILE A 53 10.93 -0.07 -13.97
CA ILE A 53 11.16 -1.51 -14.22
C ILE A 53 9.94 -2.33 -13.79
N PHE A 54 9.45 -2.09 -12.57
CA PHE A 54 8.26 -2.76 -12.05
C PHE A 54 7.04 -2.54 -12.94
N SER A 55 6.79 -1.29 -13.35
CA SER A 55 5.69 -0.94 -14.26
C SER A 55 5.82 -1.66 -15.62
N LEU A 56 7.01 -1.65 -16.22
CA LEU A 56 7.27 -2.30 -17.51
C LEU A 56 7.06 -3.81 -17.44
N VAL A 57 7.59 -4.49 -16.42
CA VAL A 57 7.42 -5.94 -16.24
C VAL A 57 5.93 -6.29 -16.09
N ASN A 58 5.18 -5.48 -15.36
CA ASN A 58 3.75 -5.63 -15.19
C ASN A 58 2.95 -5.39 -16.48
N LEU A 59 3.34 -4.39 -17.28
CA LEU A 59 2.75 -4.18 -18.62
C LEU A 59 3.05 -5.36 -19.57
N VAL A 60 4.26 -5.93 -19.50
CA VAL A 60 4.61 -7.14 -20.26
C VAL A 60 3.79 -8.34 -19.79
N ALA A 61 3.59 -8.52 -18.48
CA ALA A 61 2.74 -9.58 -17.95
C ALA A 61 1.29 -9.44 -18.43
N TRP A 62 0.74 -8.22 -18.45
CA TRP A 62 -0.56 -7.94 -19.04
C TRP A 62 -0.62 -8.28 -20.53
N PHE A 63 0.38 -7.83 -21.30
CA PHE A 63 0.45 -8.09 -22.73
C PHE A 63 0.46 -9.60 -23.02
N LEU A 64 1.24 -10.37 -22.26
CA LEU A 64 1.29 -11.83 -22.36
C LEU A 64 -0.05 -12.49 -22.01
N ARG A 65 -0.78 -11.95 -21.03
CA ARG A 65 -2.12 -12.43 -20.65
C ARG A 65 -3.12 -12.28 -21.80
N ASP A 66 -3.22 -11.08 -22.38
CA ASP A 66 -4.31 -10.73 -23.33
C ASP A 66 -3.97 -11.07 -24.79
N TYR A 67 -2.68 -11.10 -25.16
CA TYR A 67 -2.21 -11.25 -26.54
C TYR A 67 -1.23 -12.42 -26.74
N GLY A 68 -0.70 -13.03 -25.69
CA GLY A 68 0.35 -14.05 -25.77
C GLY A 68 -0.01 -15.24 -26.67
N GLN A 69 -1.25 -15.73 -26.61
CA GLN A 69 -1.72 -16.84 -27.44
C GLN A 69 -1.70 -16.52 -28.95
N ARG A 70 -1.98 -15.27 -29.34
CA ARG A 70 -1.95 -14.84 -30.76
C ARG A 70 -0.52 -14.70 -31.27
N VAL A 71 0.41 -14.25 -30.41
CA VAL A 71 1.83 -14.09 -30.74
C VAL A 71 2.55 -15.44 -30.84
N SER A 72 2.20 -16.40 -30.00
CA SER A 72 2.80 -17.75 -30.01
C SER A 72 2.39 -18.60 -31.22
N LEU A 73 1.22 -18.37 -31.82
CA LEU A 73 0.88 -19.01 -33.10
C LEU A 73 1.78 -18.53 -34.27
N HIS A 74 2.43 -17.37 -34.13
CA HIS A 74 3.27 -16.79 -35.18
C HIS A 74 4.75 -17.18 -35.07
N PHE A 75 5.22 -17.50 -33.85
CA PHE A 75 6.58 -17.97 -33.60
C PHE A 75 6.48 -19.35 -32.95
N ASN A 76 7.08 -20.39 -33.56
CA ASN A 76 7.21 -21.77 -33.02
C ASN A 76 8.07 -21.82 -31.74
N ILE A 77 7.67 -21.05 -30.74
CA ILE A 77 8.19 -20.85 -29.39
C ILE A 77 7.02 -21.38 -28.55
N ILE A 78 6.88 -22.69 -28.28
CA ILE A 78 7.48 -23.34 -27.11
C ILE A 78 7.02 -24.83 -27.03
N LYS A 79 7.97 -25.77 -26.93
CA LYS A 79 7.77 -27.18 -26.49
C LYS A 79 7.79 -27.37 -24.96
N VAL A 80 8.07 -26.28 -24.22
CA VAL A 80 8.23 -26.20 -22.75
C VAL A 80 6.90 -25.98 -22.01
N CYS A 81 5.79 -25.74 -22.73
CA CYS A 81 4.50 -25.33 -22.15
C CYS A 81 3.38 -26.37 -22.35
N GLY A 82 3.74 -27.65 -22.23
CA GLY A 82 2.79 -28.75 -22.32
C GLY A 82 2.23 -28.98 -23.73
N HIS A 83 1.43 -30.03 -23.88
CA HIS A 83 0.98 -30.53 -25.17
C HIS A 83 -0.13 -29.67 -25.82
N GLU A 84 -0.78 -28.77 -25.06
CA GLU A 84 -1.90 -27.94 -25.53
C GLU A 84 -1.61 -26.43 -25.60
N GLY A 85 -0.44 -25.95 -25.17
CA GLY A 85 -0.03 -24.54 -25.29
C GLY A 85 -0.84 -23.52 -24.46
N HIS A 86 -1.99 -23.92 -23.91
CA HIS A 86 -2.83 -23.12 -23.01
C HIS A 86 -2.16 -22.82 -21.67
N GLU A 87 -1.24 -23.68 -21.21
CA GLU A 87 -0.52 -23.50 -19.95
C GLU A 87 0.59 -22.44 -19.98
N CYS A 88 0.93 -21.90 -21.16
CA CYS A 88 1.97 -20.86 -21.28
C CYS A 88 1.42 -19.44 -21.14
N PHE A 89 0.15 -19.26 -21.48
CA PHE A 89 -0.48 -17.96 -21.69
C PHE A 89 -1.64 -17.79 -20.71
N GLN A 90 -2.24 -16.60 -20.66
CA GLN A 90 -3.32 -16.28 -19.70
C GLN A 90 -2.81 -16.32 -18.24
N THR A 91 -3.49 -17.04 -17.34
CA THR A 91 -3.27 -17.03 -15.89
C THR A 91 -1.86 -17.47 -15.48
N VAL A 92 -1.37 -18.57 -16.05
CA VAL A 92 -0.05 -19.14 -15.70
C VAL A 92 1.11 -18.25 -16.20
N GLY A 93 0.96 -17.63 -17.38
CA GLY A 93 1.97 -16.71 -17.92
C GLY A 93 2.18 -15.47 -17.04
N VAL A 94 1.09 -14.90 -16.51
CA VAL A 94 1.14 -13.78 -15.56
C VAL A 94 1.84 -14.20 -14.26
N LEU A 95 1.49 -15.37 -13.73
CA LEU A 95 2.11 -15.87 -12.49
C LEU A 95 3.61 -16.14 -12.66
N ARG A 96 4.06 -16.65 -13.82
CA ARG A 96 5.50 -16.83 -14.12
C ARG A 96 6.23 -15.50 -14.19
N MET A 97 5.68 -14.50 -14.89
CA MET A 97 6.28 -13.17 -14.95
C MET A 97 6.36 -12.52 -13.57
N SER A 98 5.29 -12.65 -12.78
CA SER A 98 5.25 -12.15 -11.40
C SER A 98 6.25 -12.87 -10.49
N LEU A 99 6.40 -14.20 -10.61
CA LEU A 99 7.38 -14.96 -9.84
C LEU A 99 8.82 -14.49 -10.15
N GLY A 100 9.16 -14.29 -11.42
CA GLY A 100 10.48 -13.78 -11.81
C GLY A 100 10.75 -12.37 -11.29
N CYS A 101 9.72 -11.51 -11.29
CA CYS A 101 9.76 -10.16 -10.71
C CYS A 101 9.91 -10.20 -9.18
N PHE A 102 9.14 -11.07 -8.51
CA PHE A 102 9.22 -11.31 -7.08
C PHE A 102 10.63 -11.74 -6.68
N ILE A 103 11.19 -12.76 -7.34
CA ILE A 103 12.54 -13.26 -7.04
C ILE A 103 13.57 -12.13 -7.21
N PHE A 104 13.47 -11.33 -8.28
CA PHE A 104 14.38 -10.20 -8.48
C PHE A 104 14.33 -9.20 -7.31
N PHE A 105 13.14 -8.71 -6.96
CA PHE A 105 13.00 -7.75 -5.87
C PHE A 105 13.30 -8.36 -4.50
N PHE A 106 13.05 -9.65 -4.30
CA PHE A 106 13.40 -10.37 -3.08
C PHE A 106 14.92 -10.54 -2.92
N VAL A 107 15.65 -10.85 -4.00
CA VAL A 107 17.12 -10.85 -4.01
C VAL A 107 17.65 -9.45 -3.71
N MET A 108 17.05 -8.42 -4.29
CA MET A 108 17.39 -7.03 -3.95
C MET A 108 17.11 -6.71 -2.48
N PHE A 109 16.01 -7.20 -1.91
CA PHE A 109 15.71 -7.08 -0.48
C PHE A 109 16.80 -7.75 0.37
N LEU A 110 17.14 -9.02 0.12
CA LEU A 110 18.16 -9.75 0.89
C LEU A 110 19.53 -9.05 0.83
N THR A 111 19.92 -8.55 -0.35
CA THR A 111 21.23 -7.90 -0.55
C THR A 111 21.31 -6.48 0.01
N THR A 112 20.17 -5.81 0.27
CA THR A 112 20.11 -4.42 0.76
C THR A 112 19.52 -4.29 2.17
N CYS A 113 19.02 -5.37 2.76
CA CYS A 113 18.50 -5.38 4.13
C CYS A 113 19.58 -4.93 5.14
N GLY A 114 19.14 -4.19 6.16
CA GLY A 114 20.03 -3.68 7.21
C GLY A 114 20.97 -2.56 6.77
N THR A 115 20.80 -2.00 5.57
CA THR A 115 21.57 -0.82 5.15
C THR A 115 21.08 0.41 5.91
N THR A 116 21.99 1.17 6.50
CA THR A 116 21.70 2.42 7.24
C THR A 116 22.46 3.62 6.69
N LYS A 117 23.69 3.43 6.22
CA LYS A 117 24.59 4.49 5.73
C LYS A 117 24.77 4.52 4.22
N LEU A 118 24.90 5.72 3.65
CA LEU A 118 25.07 5.98 2.21
C LEU A 118 26.40 5.47 1.64
N PHE A 119 27.46 5.44 2.45
CA PHE A 119 28.81 5.02 2.04
C PHE A 119 29.03 3.50 2.08
N SER A 120 28.00 2.71 2.44
CA SER A 120 28.09 1.26 2.47
C SER A 120 28.15 0.63 1.07
N ILE A 121 28.78 -0.55 0.98
CA ILE A 121 28.81 -1.37 -0.26
C ILE A 121 27.38 -1.68 -0.72
N ARG A 122 26.48 -2.00 0.21
CA ARG A 122 25.06 -2.28 -0.06
C ARG A 122 24.32 -1.07 -0.66
N SER A 123 24.62 0.14 -0.22
CA SER A 123 24.07 1.38 -0.81
C SER A 123 24.56 1.60 -2.25
N THR A 124 25.84 1.28 -2.51
CA THR A 124 26.42 1.34 -3.85
C THR A 124 25.79 0.31 -4.78
N TRP A 125 25.58 -0.92 -4.28
CA TRP A 125 24.81 -1.96 -4.96
C TRP A 125 23.40 -1.47 -5.27
N HIS A 126 22.65 -0.94 -4.29
CA HIS A 126 21.28 -0.44 -4.50
C HIS A 126 21.17 0.66 -5.56
N SER A 127 22.09 1.62 -5.57
CA SER A 127 21.98 2.84 -6.39
C SER A 127 22.77 2.78 -7.70
N GLY A 128 23.66 1.79 -7.87
CA GLY A 128 24.57 1.64 -9.01
C GLY A 128 24.37 0.33 -9.77
N TRP A 129 25.44 -0.16 -10.41
CA TRP A 129 25.57 -1.51 -11.00
C TRP A 129 24.33 -1.98 -11.79
N TRP A 130 23.77 -1.08 -12.62
CA TRP A 130 22.52 -1.31 -13.33
C TRP A 130 22.62 -2.46 -14.33
N THR A 131 23.74 -2.58 -15.05
CA THR A 131 23.96 -3.66 -16.02
C THR A 131 23.81 -5.05 -15.38
N SER A 132 24.46 -5.25 -14.22
CA SER A 132 24.35 -6.51 -13.47
C SER A 132 22.92 -6.76 -13.00
N LYS A 133 22.19 -5.74 -12.55
CA LYS A 133 20.79 -5.89 -12.13
C LYS A 133 19.85 -6.20 -13.28
N PHE A 134 20.03 -5.57 -14.43
CA PHE A 134 19.26 -5.90 -15.63
C PHE A 134 19.52 -7.34 -16.06
N ALA A 135 20.77 -7.80 -16.00
CA ALA A 135 21.08 -9.21 -16.24
C ALA A 135 20.37 -10.13 -15.25
N ILE A 136 20.43 -9.84 -13.93
CA ILE A 136 19.72 -10.63 -12.91
C ILE A 136 18.22 -10.64 -13.17
N LEU A 137 17.62 -9.49 -13.48
CA LEU A 137 16.20 -9.37 -13.79
C LEU A 137 15.81 -10.26 -14.98
N VAL A 138 16.56 -10.21 -16.09
CA VAL A 138 16.28 -11.03 -17.26
C VAL A 138 16.45 -12.52 -16.91
N ILE A 139 17.50 -12.88 -16.18
CA ILE A 139 17.73 -14.25 -15.73
C ILE A 139 16.57 -14.75 -14.87
N THR A 140 16.11 -13.99 -13.87
CA THR A 140 15.01 -14.42 -13.00
C THR A 140 13.68 -14.49 -13.74
N LEU A 141 13.43 -13.57 -14.68
CA LEU A 141 12.24 -13.58 -15.54
C LEU A 141 12.24 -14.77 -16.50
N VAL A 142 13.38 -15.15 -17.07
CA VAL A 142 13.48 -16.32 -17.95
C VAL A 142 13.44 -17.62 -17.14
N PHE A 143 14.11 -17.64 -15.99
CA PHE A 143 14.14 -18.79 -15.08
C PHE A 143 12.74 -19.23 -14.65
N SER A 144 11.83 -18.28 -14.39
CA SER A 144 10.47 -18.60 -13.97
C SER A 144 9.64 -19.34 -15.04
N PHE A 145 10.02 -19.28 -16.32
CA PHE A 145 9.35 -20.05 -17.38
C PHE A 145 9.78 -21.52 -17.43
N PHE A 146 10.92 -21.88 -16.82
CA PHE A 146 11.35 -23.27 -16.69
C PHE A 146 10.67 -24.00 -15.52
N ILE A 147 9.95 -23.29 -14.66
CA ILE A 147 9.26 -23.88 -13.51
C ILE A 147 7.96 -24.55 -13.98
N PRO A 148 7.74 -25.84 -13.65
CA PRO A 148 6.52 -26.57 -14.02
C PRO A 148 5.24 -25.91 -13.49
N SER A 149 4.13 -26.09 -14.20
CA SER A 149 2.83 -25.45 -13.91
C SER A 149 2.32 -25.78 -12.50
N ASP A 150 2.48 -27.02 -12.02
CA ASP A 150 2.05 -27.43 -10.68
C ASP A 150 2.63 -26.54 -9.56
N TYR A 151 3.92 -26.22 -9.64
CA TYR A 151 4.59 -25.36 -8.66
C TYR A 151 4.14 -23.90 -8.76
N ILE A 152 3.80 -23.43 -9.96
CA ILE A 152 3.26 -22.08 -10.18
C ILE A 152 1.86 -21.96 -9.56
N HIS A 153 1.02 -22.99 -9.66
CA HIS A 153 -0.28 -23.02 -8.99
C HIS A 153 -0.13 -23.04 -7.46
N ILE A 154 0.82 -23.81 -6.93
CA ILE A 154 1.14 -23.81 -5.48
C ILE A 154 1.61 -22.42 -5.03
N TYR A 155 2.51 -21.80 -5.79
CA TYR A 155 2.97 -20.43 -5.55
C TYR A 155 1.80 -19.44 -5.46
N GLY A 156 0.86 -19.52 -6.40
CA GLY A 156 -0.36 -18.71 -6.35
C GLY A 156 -1.21 -18.95 -5.10
N LYS A 157 -1.42 -20.21 -4.70
CA LYS A 157 -2.20 -20.57 -3.49
C LYS A 157 -1.54 -20.05 -2.21
N ILE A 158 -0.23 -20.24 -2.06
CA ILE A 158 0.52 -19.76 -0.89
C ILE A 158 0.42 -18.23 -0.80
N PHE A 159 0.54 -17.55 -1.94
CA PHE A 159 0.46 -16.10 -1.96
C PHE A 159 -0.92 -15.57 -1.57
N LEU A 160 -2.02 -16.20 -2.01
CA LEU A 160 -3.38 -15.81 -1.58
C LEU A 160 -3.51 -15.81 -0.05
N ILE A 161 -2.93 -16.81 0.62
CA ILE A 161 -2.93 -16.92 2.08
C ILE A 161 -2.05 -15.81 2.69
N LEU A 162 -0.82 -15.66 2.19
CA LEU A 162 0.13 -14.65 2.67
C LEU A 162 -0.46 -13.24 2.55
N GLN A 163 -1.13 -12.95 1.44
CA GLN A 163 -1.72 -11.65 1.20
C GLN A 163 -2.89 -11.38 2.15
N LEU A 164 -3.74 -12.38 2.41
CA LEU A 164 -4.83 -12.24 3.37
C LEU A 164 -4.29 -11.88 4.77
N VAL A 165 -3.23 -12.55 5.22
CA VAL A 165 -2.58 -12.27 6.51
C VAL A 165 -1.90 -10.90 6.50
N SER A 166 -1.16 -10.57 5.44
CA SER A 166 -0.43 -9.30 5.32
C SER A 166 -1.38 -8.10 5.31
N VAL A 167 -2.52 -8.19 4.64
CA VAL A 167 -3.53 -7.12 4.63
C VAL A 167 -4.09 -6.90 6.04
N ILE A 168 -4.34 -7.97 6.82
CA ILE A 168 -4.81 -7.86 8.21
C ILE A 168 -3.78 -7.15 9.09
N GLU A 169 -2.51 -7.54 9.03
CA GLU A 169 -1.43 -6.93 9.83
C GLU A 169 -1.12 -5.50 9.40
N PHE A 170 -1.12 -5.24 8.10
CA PHE A 170 -0.87 -3.93 7.52
C PHE A 170 -2.02 -2.96 7.80
N ILE A 171 -3.29 -3.41 7.78
CA ILE A 171 -4.43 -2.59 8.24
C ILE A 171 -4.37 -2.37 9.75
N ALA A 172 -3.96 -3.37 10.55
CA ALA A 172 -3.77 -3.21 11.99
C ALA A 172 -2.67 -2.17 12.31
N TRP A 173 -1.56 -2.22 11.56
CA TRP A 173 -0.43 -1.31 11.65
C TRP A 173 -0.76 0.10 11.13
N TRP A 174 -1.39 0.22 9.95
CA TRP A 174 -1.78 1.52 9.38
C TRP A 174 -2.74 2.26 10.30
N ASN A 175 -3.71 1.54 10.88
CA ASN A 175 -4.60 2.15 11.84
C ASN A 175 -3.85 2.61 13.10
N ALA A 176 -2.71 2.02 13.47
CA ALA A 176 -1.87 2.47 14.60
C ALA A 176 -1.11 3.76 14.27
N TYR A 177 -0.79 3.99 13.00
CA TYR A 177 -0.03 5.15 12.55
C TYR A 177 -0.89 6.36 12.15
N TRP A 178 -2.01 6.15 11.44
CA TRP A 178 -2.84 7.26 10.92
C TRP A 178 -3.77 7.90 11.96
N MET A 179 -4.00 7.25 13.11
CA MET A 179 -4.66 7.83 14.26
C MET A 179 -3.72 7.90 15.48
N PRO A 180 -2.69 8.78 15.47
CA PRO A 180 -2.06 9.22 16.70
C PRO A 180 -3.13 9.90 17.56
N SER A 181 -3.10 9.68 18.87
CA SER A 181 -4.09 10.13 19.85
C SER A 181 -4.37 11.62 19.92
N ASP A 182 -3.73 12.46 19.11
CA ASP A 182 -3.76 13.91 19.28
C ASP A 182 -3.77 14.61 17.91
N ARG A 183 -4.96 14.90 17.39
CA ARG A 183 -5.12 16.00 16.41
C ARG A 183 -5.97 17.11 16.99
N LYS A 184 -5.26 18.22 17.20
CA LYS A 184 -5.75 19.54 17.57
C LYS A 184 -7.07 19.87 16.88
N ARG A 185 -8.01 20.30 17.72
CA ARG A 185 -9.29 20.98 17.47
C ARG A 185 -9.28 21.81 16.18
N GLN A 186 -9.51 21.16 15.04
CA GLN A 186 -9.92 21.80 13.80
C GLN A 186 -11.35 22.31 13.97
N SER A 187 -11.68 23.47 13.38
CA SER A 187 -12.93 24.19 13.67
C SER A 187 -14.15 23.26 13.70
N SER A 188 -14.82 23.22 14.85
CA SER A 188 -15.89 22.27 15.19
C SER A 188 -16.98 22.19 14.09
N CYS A 189 -17.28 23.32 13.46
CA CYS A 189 -18.28 23.41 12.38
C CYS A 189 -17.84 22.72 11.08
N CYS A 190 -16.58 22.89 10.64
CA CYS A 190 -16.09 22.32 9.39
C CYS A 190 -15.98 20.79 9.48
N GLY A 191 -15.50 20.26 10.62
CA GLY A 191 -15.41 18.82 10.85
C GLY A 191 -16.79 18.13 10.88
N LEU A 192 -17.80 18.77 11.49
CA LEU A 192 -19.17 18.25 11.52
C LEU A 192 -19.81 18.30 10.12
N PHE A 193 -19.66 19.40 9.39
CA PHE A 193 -20.19 19.52 8.03
C PHE A 193 -19.61 18.44 7.10
N MET A 194 -18.28 18.27 7.10
CA MET A 194 -17.62 17.24 6.31
C MET A 194 -18.04 15.83 6.73
N SER A 195 -18.19 15.58 8.03
CA SER A 195 -18.68 14.29 8.52
C SER A 195 -20.09 13.98 8.02
N THR A 196 -21.01 14.94 8.09
CA THR A 196 -22.39 14.77 7.60
C THR A 196 -22.40 14.47 6.10
N LEU A 197 -21.56 15.17 5.33
CA LEU A 197 -21.42 14.92 3.90
C LEU A 197 -20.98 13.48 3.59
N PHE A 198 -19.98 12.96 4.30
CA PHE A 198 -19.52 11.58 4.10
C PHE A 198 -20.60 10.55 4.47
N TYR A 199 -21.37 10.75 5.54
CA TYR A 199 -22.46 9.85 5.89
C TYR A 199 -23.61 9.91 4.87
N MET A 200 -23.97 11.09 4.40
CA MET A 200 -24.98 11.25 3.34
C MET A 200 -24.55 10.60 2.03
N ALA A 201 -23.29 10.78 1.63
CA ALA A 201 -22.72 10.11 0.46
C ALA A 201 -22.74 8.58 0.62
N SER A 202 -22.40 8.08 1.82
CA SER A 202 -22.42 6.65 2.12
C SER A 202 -23.84 6.06 2.04
N LEU A 203 -24.83 6.75 2.61
CA LEU A 203 -26.24 6.35 2.55
C LEU A 203 -26.76 6.36 1.11
N CYS A 204 -26.44 7.40 0.34
CA CYS A 204 -26.75 7.48 -1.09
C CYS A 204 -26.12 6.30 -1.85
N GLY A 205 -24.86 5.97 -1.56
CA GLY A 205 -24.19 4.80 -2.13
C GLY A 205 -24.92 3.48 -1.85
N ILE A 206 -25.39 3.25 -0.61
CA ILE A 206 -26.21 2.08 -0.26
C ILE A 206 -27.49 2.02 -1.09
N ILE A 207 -28.22 3.14 -1.21
CA ILE A 207 -29.48 3.21 -1.97
C ILE A 207 -29.24 2.89 -3.45
N VAL A 208 -28.22 3.50 -4.04
CA VAL A 208 -27.83 3.25 -5.43
C VAL A 208 -27.42 1.80 -5.64
N MET A 209 -26.70 1.19 -4.69
CA MET A 209 -26.34 -0.24 -4.74
C MET A 209 -27.57 -1.15 -4.76
N TYR A 210 -28.56 -0.90 -3.89
CA TYR A 210 -29.82 -1.68 -3.93
C TYR A 210 -30.53 -1.53 -5.27
N ALA A 211 -30.63 -0.31 -5.79
CA ALA A 211 -31.31 -0.04 -7.05
C ALA A 211 -30.63 -0.74 -8.25
N LEU A 212 -29.30 -0.79 -8.27
CA LEU A 212 -28.54 -1.30 -9.42
C LEU A 212 -28.20 -2.79 -9.34
N TYR A 213 -27.90 -3.33 -8.16
CA TYR A 213 -27.38 -4.70 -7.98
C TYR A 213 -28.33 -5.64 -7.24
N ALA A 214 -29.43 -5.13 -6.67
CA ALA A 214 -30.46 -5.92 -6.01
C ALA A 214 -31.90 -5.58 -6.46
N PRO A 215 -32.20 -5.46 -7.77
CA PRO A 215 -33.52 -5.07 -8.25
C PRO A 215 -34.60 -6.16 -8.06
N LYS A 216 -34.20 -7.41 -7.78
CA LYS A 216 -35.09 -8.57 -7.63
C LYS A 216 -34.77 -9.34 -6.35
N PRO A 217 -35.76 -9.98 -5.70
CA PRO A 217 -35.55 -10.78 -4.49
C PRO A 217 -34.68 -12.03 -4.74
N SER A 218 -34.52 -12.44 -6.01
CA SER A 218 -33.62 -13.55 -6.38
C SER A 218 -32.14 -13.24 -6.18
N CYS A 219 -31.76 -11.97 -6.01
CA CYS A 219 -30.37 -11.52 -5.83
C CYS A 219 -29.94 -11.60 -4.36
N THR A 220 -30.15 -12.75 -3.72
CA THR A 220 -29.99 -12.94 -2.26
C THR A 220 -28.59 -12.60 -1.77
N LEU A 221 -27.56 -12.95 -2.55
CA LEU A 221 -26.16 -12.72 -2.19
C LEU A 221 -25.80 -11.22 -2.22
N ASN A 222 -26.18 -10.50 -3.27
CA ASN A 222 -25.98 -9.04 -3.35
C ASN A 222 -26.78 -8.31 -2.26
N ILE A 223 -28.01 -8.75 -1.98
CA ILE A 223 -28.83 -8.23 -0.87
C ILE A 223 -28.08 -8.45 0.45
N PHE A 224 -27.54 -9.64 0.70
CA PHE A 224 -26.78 -9.95 1.91
C PHE A 224 -25.54 -9.04 2.06
N PHE A 225 -24.75 -8.84 1.01
CA PHE A 225 -23.60 -7.94 1.08
C PHE A 225 -24.00 -6.49 1.40
N ILE A 226 -24.97 -5.94 0.67
CA ILE A 226 -25.38 -4.54 0.86
C ILE A 226 -26.05 -4.35 2.24
N THR A 227 -26.90 -5.28 2.67
CA THR A 227 -27.52 -5.24 4.01
C THR A 227 -26.47 -5.28 5.11
N TRP A 228 -25.49 -6.17 5.00
CA TRP A 228 -24.42 -6.29 5.99
C TRP A 228 -23.55 -5.04 6.05
N THR A 229 -23.16 -4.48 4.90
CA THR A 229 -22.45 -3.19 4.84
C THR A 229 -23.27 -2.10 5.54
N ALA A 230 -24.57 -1.99 5.27
CA ALA A 230 -25.44 -1.01 5.94
C ALA A 230 -25.49 -1.20 7.47
N ILE A 231 -25.50 -2.44 7.96
CA ILE A 231 -25.40 -2.76 9.39
C ILE A 231 -24.06 -2.28 9.96
N LEU A 232 -22.94 -2.56 9.27
CA LEU A 232 -21.62 -2.08 9.70
C LEU A 232 -21.56 -0.55 9.79
N LEU A 233 -22.16 0.17 8.84
CA LEU A 233 -22.30 1.63 8.90
C LEU A 233 -23.06 2.10 10.14
N LEU A 234 -24.21 1.51 10.43
CA LEU A 234 -25.02 1.86 11.61
C LEU A 234 -24.25 1.59 12.91
N VAL A 235 -23.57 0.45 13.00
CA VAL A 235 -22.75 0.07 14.17
C VAL A 235 -21.58 1.03 14.36
N MET A 236 -20.84 1.37 13.30
CA MET A 236 -19.75 2.34 13.35
C MET A 236 -20.24 3.73 13.77
N MET A 237 -21.38 4.19 13.26
CA MET A 237 -22.00 5.45 13.64
C MET A 237 -22.41 5.46 15.12
N ALA A 238 -23.11 4.42 15.59
CA ALA A 238 -23.58 4.31 16.97
C ALA A 238 -22.42 4.29 17.99
N ILE A 239 -21.37 3.52 17.72
CA ILE A 239 -20.20 3.44 18.60
C ILE A 239 -19.41 4.76 18.60
N SER A 240 -19.35 5.46 17.46
CA SER A 240 -18.66 6.75 17.37
C SER A 240 -19.40 7.88 18.11
N LEU A 241 -20.72 7.79 18.20
CA LEU A 241 -21.57 8.72 18.97
C LEU A 241 -21.59 8.39 20.47
N HIS A 242 -21.14 7.20 20.87
CA HIS A 242 -21.16 6.80 22.27
C HIS A 242 -20.25 7.72 23.12
N SER A 243 -20.80 8.21 24.23
CA SER A 243 -20.19 9.25 25.07
C SER A 243 -18.81 8.88 25.60
N LYS A 244 -18.52 7.59 25.81
CA LYS A 244 -17.19 7.11 26.25
C LYS A 244 -16.12 7.05 25.16
N VAL A 245 -16.51 7.05 23.88
CA VAL A 245 -15.59 6.94 22.75
C VAL A 245 -15.23 8.32 22.19
N ASN A 246 -16.24 9.19 22.01
CA ASN A 246 -16.22 10.57 21.50
C ASN A 246 -14.92 11.08 20.81
N LYS A 247 -14.43 10.35 19.80
CA LYS A 247 -13.21 10.65 19.03
C LYS A 247 -13.46 11.50 17.78
N GLY A 248 -14.64 12.11 17.66
CA GLY A 248 -15.05 12.93 16.51
C GLY A 248 -15.68 12.12 15.37
N LEU A 249 -16.76 12.67 14.81
CA LEU A 249 -17.62 11.96 13.84
C LEU A 249 -16.98 11.80 12.45
N LEU A 250 -16.03 12.68 12.10
CA LEU A 250 -15.40 12.77 10.78
C LEU A 250 -14.60 11.50 10.40
N SER A 251 -13.83 10.95 11.35
CA SER A 251 -13.06 9.71 11.11
C SER A 251 -13.98 8.55 10.75
N SER A 252 -15.11 8.44 11.46
CA SER A 252 -16.13 7.43 11.22
C SER A 252 -16.86 7.63 9.89
N GLY A 253 -17.14 8.88 9.51
CA GLY A 253 -17.70 9.21 8.20
C GLY A 253 -16.78 8.82 7.02
N ILE A 254 -15.47 9.11 7.13
CA ILE A 254 -14.49 8.71 6.10
C ILE A 254 -14.42 7.18 5.99
N MET A 255 -14.38 6.48 7.13
CA MET A 255 -14.37 5.02 7.16
C MET A 255 -15.66 4.42 6.58
N ALA A 256 -16.82 4.99 6.92
CA ALA A 256 -18.11 4.61 6.37
C ALA A 256 -18.14 4.69 4.84
N SER A 257 -17.64 5.80 4.27
CA SER A 257 -17.53 5.95 2.80
C SER A 257 -16.58 4.93 2.19
N TYR A 258 -15.47 4.61 2.87
CA TYR A 258 -14.53 3.59 2.41
C TYR A 258 -15.14 2.19 2.39
N VAL A 259 -15.88 1.80 3.43
CA VAL A 259 -16.59 0.52 3.52
C VAL A 259 -17.66 0.40 2.41
N VAL A 260 -18.44 1.46 2.18
CA VAL A 260 -19.40 1.52 1.05
C VAL A 260 -18.68 1.36 -0.29
N PHE A 261 -17.53 2.04 -0.47
CA PHE A 261 -16.74 1.92 -1.68
C PHE A 261 -16.20 0.50 -1.91
N LEU A 262 -15.74 -0.18 -0.86
CA LEU A 262 -15.28 -1.58 -0.94
C LEU A 262 -16.42 -2.51 -1.34
N CYS A 263 -17.60 -2.35 -0.75
CA CYS A 263 -18.81 -3.10 -1.13
C CYS A 263 -19.19 -2.86 -2.60
N TRP A 264 -19.25 -1.59 -3.02
CA TRP A 264 -19.49 -1.23 -4.43
C TRP A 264 -18.47 -1.86 -5.38
N SER A 265 -17.19 -1.81 -5.02
CA SER A 265 -16.10 -2.42 -5.80
C SER A 265 -16.23 -3.94 -5.89
N ALA A 266 -16.70 -4.59 -4.82
CA ALA A 266 -16.95 -6.02 -4.79
C ALA A 266 -18.12 -6.42 -5.69
N LEU A 267 -19.25 -5.70 -5.63
CA LEU A 267 -20.42 -5.93 -6.49
C LEU A 267 -20.09 -5.71 -7.97
N ARG A 268 -19.28 -4.68 -8.28
CA ARG A 268 -18.74 -4.44 -9.62
C ARG A 268 -17.84 -5.56 -10.15
N SER A 269 -17.31 -6.39 -9.25
CA SER A 269 -16.45 -7.53 -9.58
C SER A 269 -17.25 -8.81 -9.87
N GLU A 270 -18.58 -8.79 -9.65
CA GLU A 270 -19.46 -9.91 -9.97
C GLU A 270 -19.40 -10.23 -11.48
N PRO A 271 -19.31 -11.53 -11.87
CA PRO A 271 -19.25 -11.90 -13.27
C PRO A 271 -20.53 -11.47 -14.03
N ALA A 272 -20.33 -10.87 -15.21
CA ALA A 272 -21.41 -10.30 -16.04
C ALA A 272 -22.48 -11.28 -16.55
N ASN A 273 -22.31 -12.59 -16.35
CA ASN A 273 -23.29 -13.60 -16.75
C ASN A 273 -24.40 -13.79 -15.70
N GLU A 274 -24.30 -13.12 -14.55
CA GLU A 274 -25.27 -13.22 -13.48
C GLU A 274 -26.46 -12.27 -13.67
N LYS A 275 -27.64 -12.75 -13.25
CA LYS A 275 -28.92 -12.06 -13.42
C LYS A 275 -29.02 -10.73 -12.67
N CYS A 276 -28.09 -10.48 -11.75
CA CYS A 276 -28.11 -9.39 -10.78
C CYS A 276 -27.04 -8.32 -11.06
N SER A 277 -26.13 -8.56 -12.01
CA SER A 277 -25.13 -7.57 -12.41
C SER A 277 -25.74 -6.59 -13.43
N PRO A 278 -25.63 -5.26 -13.22
CA PRO A 278 -26.09 -4.25 -14.17
C PRO A 278 -25.25 -4.23 -15.46
N GLN A 279 -24.16 -5.01 -15.52
CA GLN A 279 -23.34 -5.18 -16.72
C GLN A 279 -24.08 -6.03 -17.77
N LYS A 280 -25.04 -5.40 -18.44
CA LYS A 280 -25.75 -5.98 -19.58
C LYS A 280 -24.77 -6.35 -20.68
N HIS A 281 -24.85 -7.59 -21.13
CA HIS A 281 -24.07 -8.14 -22.23
C HIS A 281 -24.60 -7.61 -23.58
N GLU A 282 -24.31 -6.36 -23.94
CA GLU A 282 -24.56 -5.83 -25.29
C GLU A 282 -23.40 -4.97 -25.78
N ASN A 283 -22.28 -5.62 -26.10
CA ASN A 283 -21.57 -5.49 -27.38
C ASN A 283 -20.20 -6.16 -27.28
N LYS A 284 -19.84 -6.94 -28.30
CA LYS A 284 -18.52 -7.59 -28.46
C LYS A 284 -17.38 -6.57 -28.70
N HIS A 285 -17.64 -5.27 -28.56
CA HIS A 285 -16.67 -4.22 -28.73
C HIS A 285 -16.11 -3.83 -27.36
N VAL A 286 -14.79 -3.80 -27.22
CA VAL A 286 -14.15 -3.32 -26.00
C VAL A 286 -14.36 -1.81 -25.94
N ASP A 287 -15.12 -1.33 -24.96
CA ASP A 287 -15.33 0.10 -24.77
C ASP A 287 -14.04 0.79 -24.36
N TRP A 288 -13.76 1.96 -24.95
CA TRP A 288 -12.61 2.80 -24.57
C TRP A 288 -12.60 3.15 -23.08
N ILE A 289 -13.78 3.21 -22.45
CA ILE A 289 -13.94 3.44 -21.01
C ILE A 289 -13.37 2.27 -20.20
N THR A 290 -13.53 1.02 -20.67
CA THR A 290 -12.97 -0.17 -20.02
C THR A 290 -11.44 -0.19 -20.14
N VAL A 291 -10.91 0.16 -21.31
CA VAL A 291 -9.45 0.28 -21.53
C VAL A 291 -8.87 1.37 -20.63
N LEU A 292 -9.50 2.54 -20.58
CA LEU A 292 -9.07 3.64 -19.73
C LEU A 292 -9.11 3.25 -18.25
N GLY A 293 -10.20 2.64 -17.79
CA GLY A 293 -10.34 2.15 -16.42
C GLY A 293 -9.29 1.11 -16.05
N PHE A 294 -8.97 0.20 -16.96
CA PHE A 294 -7.90 -0.78 -16.79
C PHE A 294 -6.52 -0.09 -16.58
N LEU A 295 -6.16 0.86 -17.45
CA LEU A 295 -4.87 1.57 -17.37
C LEU A 295 -4.76 2.43 -16.11
N ILE A 296 -5.86 3.09 -15.71
CA ILE A 296 -5.93 3.83 -14.45
C ILE A 296 -5.75 2.87 -13.27
N GLY A 297 -6.41 1.71 -13.28
CA GLY A 297 -6.25 0.69 -12.25
C GLY A 297 -4.79 0.22 -12.11
N VAL A 298 -4.16 -0.20 -13.21
CA VAL A 298 -2.75 -0.58 -13.25
C VAL A 298 -1.85 0.52 -12.69
N SER A 299 -2.06 1.76 -13.15
CA SER A 299 -1.26 2.91 -12.73
C SER A 299 -1.44 3.21 -11.23
N ALA A 300 -2.67 3.14 -10.72
CA ALA A 300 -2.97 3.35 -9.31
C ALA A 300 -2.26 2.34 -8.41
N ILE A 301 -2.21 1.06 -8.81
CA ILE A 301 -1.53 0.01 -8.03
C ILE A 301 -0.02 0.18 -8.06
N VAL A 302 0.55 0.56 -9.22
CA VAL A 302 1.99 0.87 -9.32
C VAL A 302 2.33 2.07 -8.43
N ILE A 303 1.51 3.12 -8.44
CA ILE A 303 1.69 4.30 -7.59
C ILE A 303 1.55 3.92 -6.11
N ALA A 304 0.56 3.11 -5.74
CA ALA A 304 0.37 2.64 -4.38
C ALA A 304 1.60 1.85 -3.89
N THR A 305 2.08 0.89 -4.69
CA THR A 305 3.28 0.11 -4.38
C THR A 305 4.51 1.00 -4.22
N PHE A 306 4.71 1.94 -5.14
CA PHE A 306 5.81 2.91 -5.09
C PHE A 306 5.73 3.79 -3.85
N SER A 307 4.55 4.35 -3.55
CA SER A 307 4.28 5.22 -2.41
C SER A 307 4.52 4.49 -1.08
N THR A 308 3.98 3.29 -0.93
CA THR A 308 4.20 2.46 0.26
C THR A 308 5.68 2.11 0.41
N GLY A 309 6.38 1.78 -0.68
CA GLY A 309 7.81 1.44 -0.62
C GLY A 309 8.69 2.61 -0.15
N ILE A 310 8.35 3.85 -0.50
CA ILE A 310 9.12 5.04 -0.07
C ILE A 310 8.77 5.48 1.35
N ASP A 311 7.56 5.19 1.84
CA ASP A 311 7.08 5.55 3.18
C ASP A 311 7.68 4.69 4.32
N SER A 312 8.89 4.17 4.12
CA SER A 312 9.59 3.36 5.11
C SER A 312 9.94 4.10 6.41
N GLN A 313 10.01 5.44 6.38
CA GLN A 313 10.30 6.25 7.58
C GLN A 313 9.17 6.13 8.61
N THR A 314 7.95 5.92 8.13
CA THR A 314 6.77 5.65 8.94
C THR A 314 6.82 4.27 9.63
N PHE A 315 7.42 3.27 8.97
CA PHE A 315 7.56 1.90 9.47
C PHE A 315 8.77 1.68 10.38
N GLN A 316 9.79 2.51 10.24
CA GLN A 316 10.91 2.52 11.16
C GLN A 316 10.40 3.09 12.49
N LEU A 317 10.20 2.21 13.48
CA LEU A 317 10.04 2.52 14.91
C LEU A 317 11.26 3.26 15.51
N LYS A 318 11.96 4.07 14.72
CA LYS A 318 13.09 4.89 15.15
C LYS A 318 12.53 6.19 15.69
N LYS A 319 12.23 6.14 16.99
CA LYS A 319 11.93 7.28 17.84
C LYS A 319 13.05 8.32 17.69
N GLN A 320 12.81 9.38 16.93
CA GLN A 320 13.45 10.70 17.03
C GLN A 320 14.99 10.69 17.30
N GLU A 321 15.76 9.86 16.59
CA GLU A 321 17.21 10.02 16.53
C GLU A 321 17.56 11.08 15.49
N VAL A 322 18.53 11.94 15.78
CA VAL A 322 19.04 12.96 14.85
C VAL A 322 19.55 12.27 13.59
N GLN A 323 18.86 12.48 12.47
CA GLN A 323 19.26 11.93 11.17
C GLN A 323 20.58 12.57 10.75
N MET A 324 21.62 11.76 10.63
CA MET A 324 22.93 12.23 10.18
C MET A 324 22.93 12.45 8.68
N GLU A 325 23.80 13.33 8.20
CA GLU A 325 23.86 13.69 6.77
C GLU A 325 24.16 12.46 5.89
N ASP A 326 24.93 11.50 6.39
CA ASP A 326 25.31 10.25 5.72
C ASP A 326 24.27 9.12 5.79
N ASP A 327 23.13 9.35 6.44
CA ASP A 327 22.04 8.38 6.52
C ASP A 327 21.29 8.25 5.19
N ILE A 328 20.83 7.04 4.92
CA ILE A 328 20.03 6.78 3.71
C ILE A 328 18.66 7.51 3.77
N PRO A 329 18.12 7.95 2.62
CA PRO A 329 16.87 8.71 2.58
C PRO A 329 15.61 7.87 2.91
N TYR A 330 15.67 6.56 2.70
CA TYR A 330 14.60 5.59 2.96
C TYR A 330 15.21 4.20 3.15
N SER A 331 14.51 3.29 3.81
CA SER A 331 14.96 1.90 4.01
C SER A 331 14.93 1.14 2.69
N TYR A 332 16.12 0.81 2.15
CA TYR A 332 16.24 0.07 0.90
C TYR A 332 15.63 -1.32 0.98
N GLY A 333 15.83 -2.03 2.10
CA GLY A 333 15.24 -3.35 2.31
C GLY A 333 13.70 -3.27 2.29
N PHE A 334 13.10 -2.39 3.08
CA PHE A 334 11.64 -2.24 3.10
C PHE A 334 11.08 -1.89 1.71
N PHE A 335 11.73 -0.96 1.00
CA PHE A 335 11.35 -0.59 -0.35
C PHE A 335 11.29 -1.81 -1.29
N HIS A 336 12.34 -2.63 -1.33
CA HIS A 336 12.36 -3.82 -2.20
C HIS A 336 11.40 -4.91 -1.74
N LEU A 337 11.19 -5.06 -0.44
CA LEU A 337 10.20 -6.00 0.10
C LEU A 337 8.79 -5.63 -0.39
N ILE A 338 8.40 -4.36 -0.30
CA ILE A 338 7.10 -3.89 -0.81
C ILE A 338 6.97 -4.12 -2.31
N PHE A 339 8.01 -3.90 -3.10
CA PHE A 339 7.98 -4.21 -4.54
C PHE A 339 7.85 -5.71 -4.83
N SER A 340 8.49 -6.56 -4.02
CA SER A 340 8.38 -8.01 -4.16
C SER A 340 6.95 -8.49 -3.87
N LEU A 341 6.33 -8.00 -2.79
CA LEU A 341 4.94 -8.30 -2.44
C LEU A 341 3.97 -7.68 -3.45
N GLY A 342 4.27 -6.48 -3.94
CA GLY A 342 3.52 -5.80 -4.99
C GLY A 342 3.52 -6.59 -6.29
N ALA A 343 4.62 -7.23 -6.67
CA ALA A 343 4.69 -8.05 -7.89
C ALA A 343 3.72 -9.23 -7.83
N MET A 344 3.64 -9.88 -6.66
CA MET A 344 2.71 -10.97 -6.43
C MET A 344 1.26 -10.49 -6.44
N TYR A 345 0.98 -9.39 -5.73
CA TYR A 345 -0.36 -8.81 -5.67
C TYR A 345 -0.88 -8.46 -7.06
N PHE A 346 -0.02 -7.82 -7.86
CA PHE A 346 -0.37 -7.41 -9.21
C PHE A 346 -0.75 -8.58 -10.11
N ALA A 347 -0.07 -9.73 -9.97
CA ALA A 347 -0.49 -10.94 -10.67
C ALA A 347 -1.88 -11.42 -10.26
N MET A 348 -2.20 -11.42 -8.96
CA MET A 348 -3.52 -11.85 -8.47
C MET A 348 -4.65 -10.99 -9.04
N LEU A 349 -4.43 -9.68 -9.12
CA LEU A 349 -5.38 -8.76 -9.72
C LEU A 349 -5.63 -9.09 -11.19
N PHE A 350 -4.57 -9.39 -11.94
CA PHE A 350 -4.67 -9.77 -13.34
C PHE A 350 -5.32 -11.11 -13.60
N ILE A 351 -5.20 -12.06 -12.69
CA ILE A 351 -5.88 -13.34 -12.81
C ILE A 351 -7.26 -13.34 -12.13
N SER A 352 -7.71 -12.16 -11.66
CA SER A 352 -8.98 -11.97 -10.95
C SER A 352 -9.14 -12.92 -9.75
N TRP A 353 -8.03 -13.17 -9.05
CA TRP A 353 -7.98 -14.03 -7.86
C TRP A 353 -8.40 -15.48 -8.09
N ASN A 354 -8.44 -15.92 -9.35
CA ASN A 354 -8.83 -17.27 -9.72
C ASN A 354 -7.72 -17.94 -10.54
N LEU A 355 -7.18 -19.02 -9.98
CA LEU A 355 -6.07 -19.77 -10.57
C LEU A 355 -6.52 -20.69 -11.70
N ASP A 356 -7.80 -21.08 -11.73
CA ASP A 356 -8.30 -22.15 -12.59
C ASP A 356 -9.16 -21.62 -13.75
N SER A 357 -9.54 -20.33 -13.75
CA SER A 357 -10.37 -19.74 -14.80
C SER A 357 -9.59 -18.89 -15.80
N SER A 358 -9.98 -18.96 -17.08
CA SER A 358 -9.50 -18.03 -18.11
C SER A 358 -10.04 -16.62 -17.87
N THR A 359 -9.16 -15.61 -17.84
CA THR A 359 -9.55 -14.22 -17.61
C THR A 359 -10.04 -13.51 -18.88
N ARG A 360 -10.94 -12.53 -18.71
CA ARG A 360 -11.43 -11.70 -19.82
C ARG A 360 -10.38 -10.63 -20.18
N LYS A 361 -10.17 -10.39 -21.48
CA LYS A 361 -9.29 -9.30 -21.95
C LYS A 361 -9.72 -7.95 -21.38
N TRP A 362 -8.75 -7.08 -21.11
CA TRP A 362 -8.98 -5.75 -20.53
C TRP A 362 -9.79 -5.75 -19.23
N SER A 363 -9.74 -6.85 -18.46
CA SER A 363 -10.33 -6.94 -17.12
C SER A 363 -9.27 -7.15 -16.05
N ILE A 364 -9.54 -6.66 -14.85
CA ILE A 364 -8.79 -6.86 -13.61
C ILE A 364 -9.85 -7.11 -12.55
N ASP A 365 -9.60 -8.03 -11.63
CA ASP A 365 -10.48 -8.25 -10.48
C ASP A 365 -11.93 -8.61 -10.82
N VAL A 366 -12.21 -9.30 -11.93
CA VAL A 366 -13.58 -9.70 -12.28
C VAL A 366 -13.77 -11.19 -12.02
N GLY A 367 -14.61 -11.53 -11.04
CA GLY A 367 -14.95 -12.90 -10.67
C GLY A 367 -15.38 -13.03 -9.21
N TRP A 368 -16.05 -14.13 -8.88
CA TRP A 368 -16.52 -14.40 -7.51
C TRP A 368 -15.41 -14.39 -6.46
N ALA A 369 -14.21 -14.89 -6.80
CA ALA A 369 -13.06 -14.85 -5.90
C ALA A 369 -12.67 -13.40 -5.56
N SER A 370 -12.58 -12.53 -6.57
CA SER A 370 -12.33 -11.10 -6.39
C SER A 370 -13.40 -10.43 -5.52
N THR A 371 -14.68 -10.69 -5.80
CA THR A 371 -15.81 -10.19 -5.00
C THR A 371 -15.65 -10.57 -3.53
N TRP A 372 -15.41 -11.85 -3.22
CA TRP A 372 -15.25 -12.31 -1.85
C TRP A 372 -14.03 -11.72 -1.16
N VAL A 373 -12.88 -11.63 -1.84
CA VAL A 373 -11.68 -11.01 -1.27
C VAL A 373 -11.95 -9.55 -0.87
N LYS A 374 -12.68 -8.80 -1.70
CA LYS A 374 -13.06 -7.41 -1.42
C LYS A 374 -14.05 -7.28 -0.26
N ILE A 375 -15.06 -8.16 -0.18
CA ILE A 375 -16.02 -8.20 0.93
C ILE A 375 -15.34 -8.59 2.25
N VAL A 376 -14.47 -9.60 2.24
CA VAL A 376 -13.73 -10.01 3.44
C VAL A 376 -12.80 -8.88 3.90
N ASN A 377 -12.12 -8.20 2.97
CA ASN A 377 -11.31 -7.01 3.28
C ASN A 377 -12.16 -5.88 3.90
N GLU A 378 -13.38 -5.66 3.41
CA GLU A 378 -14.32 -4.72 4.00
C GLU A 378 -14.64 -5.08 5.46
N TRP A 379 -14.98 -6.35 5.74
CA TRP A 379 -15.31 -6.81 7.09
C TRP A 379 -14.12 -6.67 8.04
N PHE A 380 -12.92 -7.00 7.59
CA PHE A 380 -11.71 -6.80 8.38
C PHE A 380 -11.44 -5.33 8.65
N ALA A 381 -11.54 -4.48 7.64
CA ALA A 381 -11.35 -3.04 7.79
C ALA A 381 -12.33 -2.46 8.83
N ALA A 382 -13.63 -2.79 8.72
CA ALA A 382 -14.65 -2.36 9.68
C ALA A 382 -14.37 -2.91 11.09
N THR A 383 -14.05 -4.20 11.23
CA THR A 383 -13.76 -4.84 12.52
C THR A 383 -12.55 -4.21 13.21
N ILE A 384 -11.47 -3.94 12.48
CA ILE A 384 -10.27 -3.30 13.03
C ILE A 384 -10.59 -1.87 13.48
N TYR A 385 -11.37 -1.13 12.69
CA TYR A 385 -11.83 0.21 13.07
C TYR A 385 -12.71 0.19 14.33
N LEU A 386 -13.66 -0.74 14.44
CA LEU A 386 -14.49 -0.91 15.63
C LEU A 386 -13.65 -1.28 16.87
N TRP A 387 -12.72 -2.23 16.71
CA TRP A 387 -11.78 -2.60 17.77
C TRP A 387 -10.92 -1.41 18.21
N LYS A 388 -10.51 -0.53 17.29
CA LYS A 388 -9.78 0.71 17.61
C LYS A 388 -10.58 1.69 18.47
N LEU A 389 -11.88 1.80 18.24
CA LEU A 389 -12.76 2.65 19.04
C LEU A 389 -12.99 2.06 20.43
N ILE A 390 -13.12 0.73 20.52
CA ILE A 390 -13.46 0.02 21.77
C ILE A 390 -12.23 -0.27 22.64
N SER A 391 -11.07 -0.57 22.04
CA SER A 391 -9.86 -1.02 22.73
C SER A 391 -9.37 -0.08 23.84
N PRO A 392 -9.36 1.26 23.68
CA PRO A 392 -8.99 2.17 24.76
C PRO A 392 -9.91 2.07 25.97
N ILE A 393 -11.22 1.83 25.76
CA ILE A 393 -12.22 1.75 26.83
C ILE A 393 -12.08 0.43 27.59
N VAL A 394 -11.84 -0.68 26.86
CA VAL A 394 -11.64 -2.01 27.47
C VAL A 394 -10.32 -2.08 28.24
N ARG A 395 -9.28 -1.35 27.81
CA ARG A 395 -7.95 -1.37 28.43
C ARG A 395 -7.77 -0.41 29.61
N GLN A 396 -8.71 0.48 29.92
CA GLN A 396 -8.62 1.26 31.16
C GLN A 396 -8.95 0.37 32.36
N PRO A 397 -7.99 0.08 33.26
CA PRO A 397 -8.30 -0.62 34.49
C PRO A 397 -9.20 0.28 35.35
N LYS A 398 -10.21 -0.34 35.97
CA LYS A 398 -11.03 0.19 37.05
C LYS A 398 -10.13 0.76 38.16
N ILE A 399 -9.72 2.03 38.08
CA ILE A 399 -9.14 2.80 39.18
C ILE A 399 -10.08 3.97 39.46
N MET A 400 -11.27 3.66 39.95
CA MET A 400 -12.08 4.58 40.73
C MET A 400 -12.81 3.72 41.73
N ASN A 401 -12.34 3.77 42.98
CA ASN A 401 -13.10 3.58 44.22
C ASN A 401 -12.10 3.48 45.38
N HIS A 402 -11.47 4.60 45.74
CA HIS A 402 -11.08 4.91 47.12
C HIS A 402 -11.06 6.44 47.22
N GLU A 403 -12.22 7.02 47.50
CA GLU A 403 -12.29 8.31 48.18
C GLU A 403 -11.81 8.05 49.61
N GLU A 404 -10.62 8.53 49.97
CA GLU A 404 -10.29 8.74 51.38
C GLU A 404 -10.93 10.09 51.81
N PRO A 405 -11.68 10.12 52.92
CA PRO A 405 -12.19 11.38 53.46
C PRO A 405 -11.04 12.14 54.12
N MET A 406 -10.84 13.41 53.72
CA MET A 406 -9.99 14.37 54.40
C MET A 406 -10.43 14.49 55.87
N GLN A 407 -9.53 14.16 56.80
CA GLN A 407 -9.67 14.55 58.21
C GLN A 407 -9.33 16.04 58.33
N GLU A 408 -10.34 16.85 58.69
CA GLU A 408 -10.15 18.18 59.27
C GLU A 408 -9.67 18.01 60.72
N GLU A 409 -8.46 18.51 61.04
CA GLU A 409 -8.07 18.83 62.41
C GLU A 409 -7.73 20.33 62.52
N HIS A 410 -8.44 20.97 63.44
CA HIS A 410 -8.29 22.34 63.92
C HIS A 410 -7.09 22.48 64.87
N GLN A 411 -6.26 23.52 64.70
CA GLN A 411 -5.59 24.30 65.78
C GLN A 411 -4.87 25.50 65.13
N GLN A 412 -5.30 26.76 65.29
CA GLN A 412 -5.30 27.67 66.46
C GLN A 412 -3.92 28.31 66.76
N ASP A 413 -3.91 29.64 66.59
CA ASP A 413 -3.04 30.72 67.12
C ASP A 413 -1.53 30.80 66.80
N SER A 414 -1.12 31.91 66.14
CA SER A 414 -0.19 32.96 66.67
C SER A 414 0.15 34.00 65.58
N ASP A 415 -0.50 35.17 65.63
CA ASP A 415 0.12 36.52 65.71
C ASP A 415 -0.96 37.62 65.80
#